data_AF-A0A8J6HKJ2-F1
#
_entry.id   AF-A0A8J6HKJ2-F1
#
_cell.length_a   1.000
_cell.length_b   1.000
_cell.length_c   1.000
_cell.angle_alpha   90.00
_cell.angle_beta   90.00
_cell.angle_gamma   90.00
#
_symmetry.space_group_name_H-M   'P 1'
#
loop_
_entity.id
_entity.type
_entity.pdbx_description
1 polymer ?
#
loop_
_entity_poly.entity_id
_entity_poly.type
_entity_poly.pdbx_seq_one_letter_code
_entity_poly.pdbx_strand_id
1 'polypeptide(L)'
;MPDSDRRSSGENGLNEDALPVPIQVFLWRQISPFVKPKLGKLHEASCMFCQHSMTGHHELKEACKMFERVLVQNIQSGLKSDLSEAIRSIPRWRLIQASLPHVMHSAASLLFNRMKDGNIQSLGAVETKLMYTLHWIILDAAEECADNDFEKGLFHTSPFYYLFSIPTLTGMWEFRQPEASCFSSHCKPKPKHLFGKNSKQKTQFGDVFLGRK
;
A
#
# COMPACT_ATOMS: atom_id res chain seq x y z
N MET A 1 -27.86 -37.10 27.80
CA MET A 1 -26.80 -36.67 26.86
C MET A 1 -26.63 -37.76 25.81
N PRO A 2 -26.67 -37.40 24.52
CA PRO A 2 -25.93 -38.15 23.52
C PRO A 2 -24.93 -37.23 22.79
N ASP A 3 -23.68 -37.65 22.77
CA ASP A 3 -22.67 -37.28 21.79
C ASP A 3 -23.09 -37.78 20.41
N SER A 4 -22.97 -36.94 19.39
CA SER A 4 -23.04 -37.34 17.98
C SER A 4 -22.21 -36.36 17.17
N ASP A 5 -20.96 -36.76 16.97
CA ASP A 5 -20.08 -36.25 15.93
C ASP A 5 -20.81 -36.11 14.58
N ARG A 6 -20.82 -34.89 14.05
CA ARG A 6 -20.87 -34.69 12.59
C ARG A 6 -19.89 -33.59 12.21
N ARG A 7 -18.62 -33.99 12.12
CA ARG A 7 -17.61 -33.35 11.28
C ARG A 7 -18.20 -33.17 9.87
N SER A 8 -18.44 -31.94 9.46
CA SER A 8 -18.46 -31.53 8.05
C SER A 8 -18.48 -30.01 7.98
N SER A 9 -17.30 -29.40 7.99
CA SER A 9 -16.95 -28.18 7.26
C SER A 9 -15.43 -27.97 7.39
N GLY A 10 -14.66 -28.99 7.02
CA GLY A 10 -13.31 -28.74 6.49
C GLY A 10 -13.46 -28.18 5.09
N GLU A 11 -12.52 -27.32 4.69
CA GLU A 11 -12.32 -26.84 3.30
C GLU A 11 -13.17 -25.66 2.80
N ASN A 12 -13.35 -24.59 3.60
CA ASN A 12 -13.51 -23.23 3.03
C ASN A 12 -12.28 -22.35 3.28
N GLY A 13 -11.15 -22.95 3.67
CA GLY A 13 -9.86 -22.30 3.67
C GLY A 13 -9.26 -22.37 2.26
N LEU A 14 -9.03 -21.22 1.64
CA LEU A 14 -8.31 -20.95 0.37
C LEU A 14 -9.14 -20.54 -0.85
N ASN A 15 -10.48 -20.52 -0.80
CA ASN A 15 -11.25 -19.78 -1.79
C ASN A 15 -11.54 -18.38 -1.22
N GLU A 16 -10.48 -17.59 -1.11
CA GLU A 16 -10.62 -16.15 -1.31
C GLU A 16 -11.28 -15.98 -2.68
N ASP A 17 -12.61 -15.80 -2.72
CA ASP A 17 -13.31 -15.60 -3.98
C ASP A 17 -12.57 -14.55 -4.82
N ALA A 18 -12.25 -14.94 -6.06
CA ALA A 18 -11.58 -14.06 -6.99
C ALA A 18 -12.39 -12.77 -7.12
N LEU A 19 -11.74 -11.62 -6.91
CA LEU A 19 -12.41 -10.33 -7.02
C LEU A 19 -13.06 -10.20 -8.39
N PRO A 20 -14.29 -9.67 -8.50
CA PRO A 20 -14.90 -9.39 -9.79
C PRO A 20 -13.96 -8.59 -10.70
N VAL A 21 -13.86 -8.98 -11.96
CA VAL A 21 -13.00 -8.32 -12.97
C VAL A 21 -13.19 -6.80 -13.03
N PRO A 22 -14.42 -6.23 -12.93
CA PRO A 22 -14.59 -4.78 -12.91
C PRO A 22 -13.83 -4.09 -11.77
N ILE A 23 -13.74 -4.72 -10.59
CA ILE A 23 -13.02 -4.19 -9.42
C ILE A 23 -11.52 -4.28 -9.66
N GLN A 24 -11.03 -5.41 -10.18
CA GLN A 24 -9.61 -5.57 -10.50
C GLN A 24 -9.14 -4.52 -11.51
N VAL A 25 -9.92 -4.32 -12.58
CA VAL A 25 -9.64 -3.30 -13.61
C VAL A 25 -9.70 -1.89 -13.01
N PHE A 26 -10.67 -1.62 -12.14
CA PHE A 26 -10.77 -0.34 -11.44
C PHE A 26 -9.51 -0.05 -10.62
N LEU A 27 -9.10 -0.98 -9.75
CA LEU A 27 -7.92 -0.84 -8.90
C LEU A 27 -6.63 -0.69 -9.73
N TRP A 28 -6.50 -1.46 -10.82
CA TRP A 28 -5.40 -1.33 -11.77
C TRP A 28 -5.34 0.06 -12.43
N ARG A 29 -6.49 0.61 -12.81
CA ARG A 29 -6.56 1.97 -13.37
C ARG A 29 -6.17 3.04 -12.35
N GLN A 30 -6.51 2.88 -11.08
CA GLN A 30 -6.16 3.85 -10.04
C GLN A 30 -4.66 3.82 -9.71
N ILE A 31 -4.01 2.65 -9.73
CA ILE A 31 -2.57 2.54 -9.44
C ILE A 31 -1.70 2.96 -10.64
N SER A 32 -2.21 2.87 -11.87
CA SER A 32 -1.45 3.14 -13.10
C SER A 32 -0.65 4.46 -13.10
N PRO A 33 -1.20 5.61 -12.66
CA PRO A 33 -0.45 6.88 -12.60
C PRO A 33 0.76 6.84 -11.66
N PHE A 34 0.77 5.96 -10.66
CA PHE A 34 1.84 5.84 -9.67
C PHE A 34 2.97 4.89 -10.11
N VAL A 35 2.71 3.98 -11.06
CA VAL A 35 3.68 2.98 -11.54
C VAL A 35 4.29 3.29 -12.91
N LYS A 36 3.72 4.23 -13.67
CA LYS A 36 4.25 4.62 -14.98
C LYS A 36 5.74 5.06 -14.84
N PRO A 37 6.68 4.44 -15.57
CA PRO A 37 8.08 4.86 -15.56
C PRO A 37 8.20 6.31 -16.05
N LYS A 38 8.93 7.16 -15.31
CA LYS A 38 9.31 8.49 -15.78
C LYS A 38 10.48 8.36 -16.75
N LEU A 39 10.21 8.35 -18.06
CA LEU A 39 11.28 8.39 -19.07
C LEU A 39 11.90 9.79 -19.01
N GLY A 40 13.23 9.87 -18.80
CA GLY A 40 13.92 11.08 -18.34
C GLY A 40 13.56 12.41 -19.05
N LYS A 41 13.87 13.53 -18.39
CA LYS A 41 13.42 14.90 -18.73
C LYS A 41 13.47 15.27 -20.23
N LEU A 42 14.47 14.78 -20.97
CA LEU A 42 14.59 15.04 -22.40
C LEU A 42 13.48 14.33 -23.21
N HIS A 43 13.18 13.07 -22.88
CA HIS A 43 12.11 12.31 -23.52
C HIS A 43 10.73 12.87 -23.15
N GLU A 44 10.51 13.20 -21.89
CA GLU A 44 9.27 13.84 -21.42
C GLU A 44 8.99 15.15 -22.17
N ALA A 45 10.04 15.98 -22.39
CA ALA A 45 9.92 17.24 -23.12
C ALA A 45 9.77 17.07 -24.64
N SER A 46 10.19 15.94 -25.23
CA SER A 46 10.21 15.73 -26.68
C SER A 46 9.03 14.90 -27.21
N CYS A 47 8.41 14.10 -26.34
CA CYS A 47 7.34 13.20 -26.73
C CYS A 47 5.98 13.84 -26.51
N MET A 48 5.20 14.05 -27.56
CA MET A 48 3.84 14.62 -27.45
C MET A 48 2.92 13.80 -26.52
N PHE A 49 3.13 12.48 -26.45
CA PHE A 49 2.43 11.58 -25.53
C PHE A 49 2.85 11.79 -24.05
N CYS A 50 4.13 12.10 -23.80
CA CYS A 50 4.64 12.39 -22.45
C CYS A 50 4.49 13.87 -22.06
N GLN A 51 4.43 14.82 -23.00
CA GLN A 51 4.10 16.22 -22.73
C GLN A 51 2.65 16.35 -22.23
N HIS A 52 1.73 15.50 -22.71
CA HIS A 52 0.42 15.35 -22.10
C HIS A 52 0.50 14.87 -20.64
N SER A 53 1.61 14.28 -20.19
CA SER A 53 1.83 13.89 -18.79
C SER A 53 2.10 15.09 -17.85
N MET A 54 2.10 16.33 -18.33
CA MET A 54 1.90 17.51 -17.47
C MET A 54 0.50 17.46 -16.79
N THR A 55 -0.42 16.64 -17.31
CA THR A 55 -1.67 16.22 -16.64
C THR A 55 -1.47 15.10 -15.59
N GLY A 56 -0.25 14.64 -15.35
CA GLY A 56 0.05 13.59 -14.36
C GLY A 56 -0.35 14.00 -12.93
N HIS A 57 -0.24 15.29 -12.59
CA HIS A 57 -0.80 15.81 -11.35
C HIS A 57 -2.33 15.71 -11.29
N HIS A 58 -3.02 15.83 -12.42
CA HIS A 58 -4.46 15.65 -12.52
C HIS A 58 -4.83 14.16 -12.43
N GLU A 59 -4.12 13.26 -13.11
CA GLU A 59 -4.33 11.80 -12.99
C GLU A 59 -4.11 11.31 -11.56
N LEU A 60 -3.04 11.75 -10.88
CA LEU A 60 -2.76 11.40 -9.48
C LEU A 60 -3.85 11.96 -8.54
N LYS A 61 -4.26 13.21 -8.75
CA LYS A 61 -5.31 13.85 -7.94
C LYS A 61 -6.64 13.12 -8.08
N GLU A 62 -7.03 12.77 -9.31
CA GLU A 62 -8.27 12.02 -9.55
C GLU A 62 -8.17 10.60 -8.99
N ALA A 63 -7.03 9.91 -9.10
CA ALA A 63 -6.86 8.60 -8.49
C ALA A 63 -6.99 8.63 -6.96
N CYS A 64 -6.35 9.58 -6.29
CA CYS A 64 -6.49 9.76 -4.83
C CYS A 64 -7.94 10.10 -4.44
N LYS A 65 -8.61 10.96 -5.21
CA LYS A 65 -10.02 11.29 -4.99
C LYS A 65 -10.93 10.09 -5.16
N MET A 66 -10.65 9.23 -6.13
CA MET A 66 -11.41 8.00 -6.37
C MET A 66 -11.21 6.98 -5.25
N PHE A 67 -9.99 6.82 -4.73
CA PHE A 67 -9.75 5.97 -3.55
C PHE A 67 -10.55 6.45 -2.34
N GLU A 68 -10.46 7.74 -1.99
CA GLU A 68 -11.21 8.29 -0.86
C GLU A 68 -12.73 8.13 -1.07
N ARG A 69 -13.23 8.49 -2.25
CA ARG A 69 -14.65 8.44 -2.56
C ARG A 69 -15.23 7.03 -2.47
N VAL A 70 -14.54 6.04 -3.03
CA VAL A 70 -15.06 4.67 -3.12
C VAL A 70 -14.80 3.89 -1.84
N LEU A 71 -13.60 4.02 -1.24
CA LEU A 71 -13.20 3.23 -0.09
C LEU A 71 -13.72 3.86 1.20
N VAL A 72 -13.35 5.11 1.46
CA VAL A 72 -13.68 5.81 2.70
C VAL A 72 -15.15 6.20 2.69
N GLN A 73 -15.56 7.05 1.75
CA GLN A 73 -16.92 7.61 1.73
C GLN A 73 -18.01 6.63 1.27
N ASN A 74 -17.62 5.46 0.75
CA ASN A 74 -18.55 4.46 0.20
C ASN A 74 -19.46 4.98 -0.94
N ILE A 75 -19.06 6.03 -1.64
CA ILE A 75 -19.89 6.68 -2.67
C ILE A 75 -19.66 6.00 -4.02
N GLN A 76 -20.71 5.34 -4.51
CA GLN A 76 -20.71 4.62 -5.79
C GLN A 76 -21.47 5.35 -6.91
N SER A 77 -22.08 6.51 -6.61
CA SER A 77 -22.81 7.30 -7.60
C SER A 77 -21.89 7.73 -8.76
N GLY A 78 -22.37 7.75 -10.00
CA GLY A 78 -21.56 8.17 -11.14
C GLY A 78 -20.34 7.29 -11.49
N LEU A 79 -20.22 6.10 -10.89
CA LEU A 79 -19.35 5.04 -11.41
C LEU A 79 -20.03 4.33 -12.59
N LYS A 80 -19.26 3.59 -13.39
CA LYS A 80 -19.82 2.71 -14.43
C LYS A 80 -20.76 1.69 -13.77
N SER A 81 -21.93 1.44 -14.36
CA SER A 81 -22.93 0.48 -13.87
C SER A 81 -22.31 -0.85 -13.45
N ASP A 82 -21.45 -1.40 -14.32
CA ASP A 82 -20.82 -2.71 -14.14
C ASP A 82 -19.90 -2.73 -12.92
N LEU A 83 -19.24 -1.60 -12.62
CA LEU A 83 -18.38 -1.46 -11.45
C LEU A 83 -19.21 -1.30 -10.17
N SER A 84 -20.26 -0.48 -10.21
CA SER A 84 -21.15 -0.31 -9.05
C SER A 84 -21.84 -1.62 -8.67
N GLU A 85 -22.28 -2.40 -9.65
CA GLU A 85 -22.88 -3.71 -9.42
C GLU A 85 -21.87 -4.69 -8.81
N ALA A 86 -20.66 -4.75 -9.37
CA ALA A 86 -19.59 -5.59 -8.82
C ALA A 86 -19.19 -5.19 -7.39
N ILE A 87 -19.14 -3.90 -7.07
CA ILE A 87 -18.84 -3.44 -5.70
C ILE A 87 -19.95 -3.87 -4.72
N ARG A 88 -21.22 -3.83 -5.13
CA ARG A 88 -22.35 -4.26 -4.29
C ARG A 88 -22.44 -5.78 -4.13
N SER A 89 -21.84 -6.54 -5.04
CA SER A 89 -21.88 -8.00 -4.99
C SER A 89 -20.89 -8.61 -3.99
N ILE A 90 -20.01 -7.80 -3.37
CA ILE A 90 -19.04 -8.25 -2.36
C ILE A 90 -19.22 -7.47 -1.06
N PRO A 91 -18.85 -8.02 0.11
CA PRO A 91 -18.88 -7.27 1.36
C PRO A 91 -17.89 -6.10 1.32
N ARG A 92 -18.23 -4.98 1.97
CA ARG A 92 -17.39 -3.76 1.99
C ARG A 92 -15.98 -4.07 2.49
N TRP A 93 -15.88 -4.88 3.53
CA TRP A 93 -14.59 -5.29 4.08
C TRP A 93 -13.69 -5.99 3.05
N ARG A 94 -14.27 -6.83 2.17
CA ARG A 94 -13.52 -7.50 1.11
C ARG A 94 -12.94 -6.52 0.09
N LEU A 95 -13.68 -5.46 -0.24
CA LEU A 95 -13.17 -4.39 -1.11
C LEU A 95 -12.00 -3.65 -0.45
N ILE A 96 -12.07 -3.38 0.86
CA ILE A 96 -11.00 -2.72 1.61
C ILE A 96 -9.72 -3.58 1.63
N GLN A 97 -9.85 -4.88 1.95
CA GLN A 97 -8.74 -5.83 1.90
C GLN A 97 -8.07 -5.86 0.53
N ALA A 98 -8.87 -5.91 -0.54
CA ALA A 98 -8.38 -5.88 -1.91
C ALA A 98 -7.65 -4.59 -2.27
N SER A 99 -8.11 -3.46 -1.73
CA SER A 99 -7.60 -2.13 -2.10
C SER A 99 -6.32 -1.74 -1.35
N LEU A 100 -6.10 -2.28 -0.15
CA LEU A 100 -4.93 -2.00 0.68
C LEU A 100 -3.59 -2.07 -0.08
N PRO A 101 -3.22 -3.17 -0.77
CA PRO A 101 -1.94 -3.23 -1.48
C PRO A 101 -1.80 -2.15 -2.55
N HIS A 102 -2.90 -1.76 -3.22
CA HIS A 102 -2.87 -0.72 -4.24
C HIS A 102 -2.65 0.68 -3.66
N VAL A 103 -3.35 1.01 -2.57
CA VAL A 103 -3.21 2.30 -1.89
C VAL A 103 -1.82 2.42 -1.28
N MET A 104 -1.31 1.35 -0.66
CA MET A 104 0.05 1.32 -0.12
C MET A 104 1.12 1.48 -1.19
N HIS A 105 0.99 0.78 -2.32
CA HIS A 105 1.94 0.93 -3.42
C HIS A 105 1.94 2.35 -3.97
N SER A 106 0.75 2.95 -4.12
CA SER A 106 0.59 4.33 -4.55
C SER A 106 1.26 5.31 -3.59
N ALA A 107 1.07 5.11 -2.28
CA ALA A 107 1.68 5.91 -1.22
C ALA A 107 3.21 5.76 -1.23
N ALA A 108 3.72 4.54 -1.35
CA ALA A 108 5.15 4.26 -1.41
C ALA A 108 5.82 4.94 -2.61
N SER A 109 5.26 4.80 -3.81
CA SER A 109 5.78 5.46 -5.02
C SER A 109 5.77 6.98 -4.88
N LEU A 110 4.69 7.53 -4.33
CA LEU A 110 4.53 8.98 -4.17
C LEU A 110 5.52 9.55 -3.12
N LEU A 111 5.68 8.89 -1.98
CA LEU A 111 6.67 9.27 -0.95
C LEU A 111 8.11 9.10 -1.42
N PHE A 112 8.41 8.03 -2.17
CA PHE A 112 9.74 7.82 -2.74
C PHE A 112 10.13 8.94 -3.72
N ASN A 113 9.20 9.35 -4.58
CA ASN A 113 9.41 10.49 -5.47
C ASN A 113 9.69 11.78 -4.67
N ARG A 114 8.92 12.04 -3.59
CA ARG A 114 9.12 13.21 -2.72
C ARG A 114 10.45 13.19 -1.99
N MET A 115 10.90 12.01 -1.56
CA MET A 115 12.21 11.81 -0.94
C MET A 115 13.33 12.16 -1.93
N LYS A 116 13.23 11.69 -3.19
CA LYS A 116 14.19 11.98 -4.25
C LYS A 116 14.27 13.49 -4.57
N ASP A 117 13.14 14.17 -4.52
CA ASP A 117 13.06 15.62 -4.77
C ASP A 117 13.47 16.47 -3.55
N GLY A 118 13.82 15.85 -2.40
CA GLY A 118 14.21 16.55 -1.17
C GLY A 118 13.05 17.21 -0.41
N ASN A 119 11.80 17.00 -0.84
CA ASN A 119 10.61 17.72 -0.35
C ASN A 119 9.69 16.85 0.52
N ILE A 120 10.23 15.82 1.18
CA ILE A 120 9.45 14.90 2.02
C ILE A 120 8.78 15.58 3.24
N GLN A 121 9.33 16.71 3.69
CA GLN A 121 8.84 17.45 4.85
C GLN A 121 7.54 18.23 4.56
N SER A 122 7.24 18.50 3.28
CA SER A 122 6.06 19.25 2.86
C SER A 122 5.19 18.39 1.95
N LEU A 123 4.20 17.71 2.55
CA LEU A 123 3.23 16.92 1.79
C LEU A 123 2.15 17.84 1.20
N GLY A 124 1.92 17.73 -0.11
CA GLY A 124 0.86 18.45 -0.78
C GLY A 124 -0.53 17.85 -0.54
N ALA A 125 -1.53 18.40 -1.22
CA ALA A 125 -2.92 17.95 -1.08
C ALA A 125 -3.15 16.50 -1.55
N VAL A 126 -2.42 16.06 -2.57
CA VAL A 126 -2.55 14.71 -3.14
C VAL A 126 -1.90 13.69 -2.20
N GLU A 127 -0.69 14.00 -1.72
CA GLU A 127 0.06 13.22 -0.73
C GLU A 127 -0.79 13.00 0.52
N THR A 128 -1.26 14.10 1.11
CA THR A 128 -1.97 14.09 2.39
C THR A 128 -3.26 13.30 2.29
N LYS A 129 -4.01 13.44 1.18
CA LYS A 129 -5.25 12.69 0.94
C LYS A 129 -5.01 11.18 0.78
N LEU A 130 -3.95 10.80 0.06
CA LEU A 130 -3.61 9.39 -0.09
C LEU A 130 -3.17 8.78 1.24
N MET A 131 -2.37 9.52 2.01
CA MET A 131 -1.94 9.11 3.34
C MET A 131 -3.11 9.00 4.32
N TYR A 132 -4.06 9.92 4.27
CA TYR A 132 -5.31 9.83 5.04
C TYR A 132 -6.10 8.58 4.65
N THR A 133 -6.23 8.29 3.35
CA THR A 133 -6.93 7.09 2.88
C THR A 133 -6.25 5.82 3.39
N LEU A 134 -4.92 5.78 3.36
CA LEU A 134 -4.16 4.65 3.89
C LEU A 134 -4.33 4.50 5.42
N HIS A 135 -4.27 5.61 6.14
CA HIS A 135 -4.47 5.65 7.59
C HIS A 135 -5.84 5.10 7.97
N TRP A 136 -6.88 5.58 7.29
CA TRP A 136 -8.25 5.11 7.48
C TRP A 136 -8.38 3.61 7.22
N ILE A 137 -7.77 3.08 6.15
CA ILE A 137 -7.78 1.64 5.87
C ILE A 137 -7.16 0.83 7.02
N ILE A 138 -6.06 1.30 7.59
CA ILE A 138 -5.30 0.56 8.60
C ILE A 138 -5.95 0.63 9.98
N LEU A 139 -6.52 1.78 10.36
CA LEU A 139 -6.98 2.03 11.73
C LEU A 139 -8.50 2.01 11.88
N ASP A 140 -9.24 2.61 10.95
CA ASP A 140 -10.66 2.92 11.14
C ASP A 140 -11.57 1.97 10.34
N ALA A 141 -11.11 1.45 9.19
CA ALA A 141 -11.96 0.72 8.27
C ALA A 141 -12.53 -0.58 8.84
N ALA A 142 -11.83 -1.25 9.75
CA ALA A 142 -12.29 -2.48 10.38
C ALA A 142 -13.53 -2.22 11.26
N GLU A 143 -13.47 -1.21 12.12
CA GLU A 143 -14.56 -0.81 13.01
C GLU A 143 -15.75 -0.27 12.20
N GLU A 144 -15.51 0.61 11.23
CA GLU A 144 -16.59 1.17 10.40
C GLU A 144 -17.28 0.11 9.53
N CYS A 145 -16.55 -0.89 9.05
CA CYS A 145 -17.17 -2.03 8.35
C CYS A 145 -17.95 -2.92 9.31
N ALA A 146 -17.48 -3.12 10.54
CA ALA A 146 -18.17 -3.89 11.55
C ALA A 146 -19.51 -3.26 11.95
N ASP A 147 -19.51 -1.95 12.19
CA ASP A 147 -20.72 -1.20 12.53
C ASP A 147 -21.75 -1.23 11.38
N ASN A 148 -21.29 -1.04 10.14
CA ASN A 148 -22.17 -1.08 8.96
C ASN A 148 -22.81 -2.46 8.74
N ASP A 149 -22.06 -3.54 8.96
CA ASP A 149 -22.60 -4.90 8.88
C ASP A 149 -23.55 -5.18 10.05
N PHE A 150 -23.23 -4.71 11.26
CA PHE A 150 -24.11 -4.80 12.43
C PHE A 150 -25.45 -4.08 12.21
N GLU A 151 -25.45 -2.87 11.65
CA GLU A 151 -26.66 -2.12 11.28
C GLU A 151 -27.53 -2.87 10.26
N LYS A 152 -26.92 -3.69 9.40
CA LYS A 152 -27.62 -4.54 8.43
C LYS A 152 -28.05 -5.89 9.00
N GLY A 153 -27.76 -6.16 10.28
CA GLY A 153 -28.02 -7.45 10.91
C GLY A 153 -27.14 -8.58 10.37
N LEU A 154 -25.98 -8.26 9.79
CA LEU A 154 -24.98 -9.22 9.35
C LEU A 154 -24.00 -9.49 10.50
N PHE A 155 -23.93 -10.75 10.93
CA PHE A 155 -23.07 -11.17 12.01
C PHE A 155 -22.04 -12.18 11.51
N HIS A 156 -20.76 -11.86 11.66
CA HIS A 156 -19.68 -12.77 11.29
C HIS A 156 -19.29 -13.63 12.48
N THR A 157 -19.17 -14.94 12.24
CA THR A 157 -18.82 -15.92 13.28
C THR A 157 -17.33 -15.89 13.63
N SER A 158 -16.49 -15.43 12.71
CA SER A 158 -15.04 -15.36 12.91
C SER A 158 -14.66 -14.06 13.62
N PRO A 159 -13.95 -14.13 14.77
CA PRO A 159 -13.42 -12.94 15.44
C PRO A 159 -12.30 -12.27 14.61
N PHE A 160 -11.80 -12.94 13.58
CA PHE A 160 -10.73 -12.45 12.70
C PHE A 160 -11.26 -11.90 11.38
N TYR A 161 -12.58 -11.82 11.19
CA TYR A 161 -13.17 -11.39 9.92
C TYR A 161 -12.64 -10.03 9.48
N TYR A 162 -12.63 -9.04 10.38
CA TYR A 162 -12.17 -7.67 10.13
C TYR A 162 -10.66 -7.46 10.30
N LEU A 163 -9.86 -8.53 10.26
CA LEU A 163 -8.41 -8.42 10.27
C LEU A 163 -7.84 -8.55 8.86
N PHE A 164 -6.75 -7.83 8.59
CA PHE A 164 -5.96 -8.07 7.39
C PHE A 164 -5.25 -9.42 7.50
N SER A 165 -5.36 -10.24 6.46
CA SER A 165 -4.66 -11.52 6.41
C SER A 165 -3.14 -11.29 6.30
N ILE A 166 -2.34 -12.20 6.86
CA ILE A 166 -0.89 -12.16 6.71
C ILE A 166 -0.48 -12.16 5.23
N PRO A 167 -1.04 -12.99 4.33
CA PRO A 167 -0.73 -12.91 2.89
C PRO A 167 -0.98 -11.53 2.27
N THR A 168 -2.06 -10.84 2.65
CA THR A 168 -2.34 -9.47 2.20
C THR A 168 -1.18 -8.53 2.59
N LEU A 169 -0.61 -8.72 3.78
CA LEU A 169 0.54 -7.96 4.28
C LEU A 169 1.88 -8.47 3.71
N THR A 170 2.02 -9.76 3.39
CA THR A 170 3.24 -10.36 2.86
C THR A 170 3.47 -9.98 1.39
N GLY A 171 2.41 -9.92 0.57
CA GLY A 171 2.50 -9.38 -0.78
C GLY A 171 3.05 -7.95 -0.79
N MET A 172 2.80 -7.16 0.26
CA MET A 172 3.39 -5.82 0.42
C MET A 172 4.89 -5.85 0.68
N TRP A 173 5.42 -6.90 1.31
CA TRP A 173 6.84 -7.05 1.64
C TRP A 173 7.67 -7.56 0.45
N GLU A 174 7.05 -8.32 -0.45
CA GLU A 174 7.68 -8.89 -1.65
C GLU A 174 7.64 -7.96 -2.87
N PHE A 175 6.74 -6.97 -2.93
CA PHE A 175 6.75 -5.88 -3.93
C PHE A 175 7.88 -4.84 -3.68
N ARG A 176 9.07 -5.34 -3.33
CA ARG A 176 10.32 -4.58 -3.31
C ARG A 176 10.63 -4.19 -4.74
N GLN A 177 10.35 -2.94 -5.12
CA GLN A 177 10.95 -2.37 -6.32
C GLN A 177 12.47 -2.58 -6.21
N PRO A 178 13.14 -3.18 -7.21
CA PRO A 178 14.58 -3.45 -7.13
C PRO A 178 15.41 -2.18 -6.87
N GLU A 179 14.84 -1.00 -7.12
CA GLU A 179 15.50 0.30 -7.02
C GLU A 179 15.06 1.18 -5.80
N ALA A 180 14.07 0.75 -5.00
CA ALA A 180 13.54 1.57 -3.90
C ALA A 180 14.14 1.17 -2.55
N SER A 181 15.14 1.92 -2.10
CA SER A 181 15.82 1.75 -0.81
C SER A 181 14.95 2.15 0.41
N CYS A 182 13.73 2.65 0.21
CA CYS A 182 12.90 3.19 1.29
C CYS A 182 12.34 2.14 2.26
N PHE A 183 12.23 0.86 1.84
CA PHE A 183 11.77 -0.24 2.71
C PHE A 183 12.87 -1.25 3.08
N SER A 184 14.09 -1.10 2.56
CA SER A 184 15.24 -1.91 2.95
C SER A 184 16.00 -1.36 4.16
N SER A 185 15.54 -0.25 4.74
CA SER A 185 16.05 0.19 6.03
C SER A 185 15.72 -0.90 7.04
N HIS A 186 16.69 -1.74 7.38
CA HIS A 186 16.55 -2.68 8.47
C HIS A 186 16.14 -1.92 9.74
N CYS A 187 14.86 -1.95 10.10
CA CYS A 187 14.38 -1.67 11.45
C CYS A 187 14.80 -2.81 12.40
N LYS A 188 16.05 -3.29 12.31
CA LYS A 188 16.64 -4.02 13.43
C LYS A 188 16.91 -2.96 14.50
N PRO A 189 16.29 -3.04 15.69
CA PRO A 189 16.68 -2.16 16.78
C PRO A 189 18.18 -2.35 16.99
N LYS A 190 18.97 -1.29 16.76
CA LYS A 190 20.39 -1.33 17.11
C LYS A 190 20.45 -1.58 18.61
N PRO A 191 21.07 -2.69 19.07
CA PRO A 191 21.25 -2.89 20.50
C PRO A 191 22.06 -1.71 21.03
N LYS A 192 21.43 -0.90 21.89
CA LYS A 192 22.12 0.16 22.60
C LYS A 192 23.09 -0.53 23.56
N HIS A 193 24.38 -0.52 23.22
CA HIS A 193 25.41 -0.96 24.15
C HIS A 193 25.36 -0.02 25.35
N LEU A 194 24.80 -0.52 26.45
CA LEU A 194 24.85 0.15 27.75
C LEU A 194 26.28 0.04 28.28
N PHE A 195 26.87 1.22 28.52
CA PHE A 195 28.07 1.51 29.32
C PHE A 195 29.46 1.14 28.80
N GLY A 196 30.36 2.16 28.88
CA GLY A 196 31.80 1.98 28.98
C GLY A 196 32.63 3.08 28.34
N LYS A 197 32.85 4.21 29.05
CA LYS A 197 33.90 5.20 28.71
C LYS A 197 35.29 4.54 28.80
N ASN A 198 36.23 4.98 27.94
CA ASN A 198 37.66 5.29 28.20
C ASN A 198 38.45 5.11 26.89
N SER A 199 38.91 6.18 26.24
CA SER A 199 40.20 6.87 26.45
C SER A 199 41.19 6.52 25.34
N LYS A 200 41.96 7.54 24.94
CA LYS A 200 42.87 7.65 23.80
C LYS A 200 44.01 6.63 23.84
N GLN A 201 44.51 6.20 22.66
CA GLN A 201 45.96 6.13 22.42
C GLN A 201 46.30 6.15 20.92
N LYS A 202 47.16 7.10 20.55
CA LYS A 202 47.94 7.15 19.30
C LYS A 202 49.10 6.16 19.43
N THR A 203 49.44 5.47 18.33
CA THR A 203 50.83 5.09 18.04
C THR A 203 51.04 5.06 16.53
N GLN A 204 51.90 5.95 16.03
CA GLN A 204 52.60 5.84 14.74
C GLN A 204 53.87 5.00 14.91
N PHE A 205 54.37 4.40 13.82
CA PHE A 205 55.74 3.96 13.45
C PHE A 205 55.61 2.68 12.60
N GLY A 206 56.22 2.45 11.42
CA GLY A 206 57.14 3.17 10.55
C GLY A 206 57.47 2.26 9.33
N ASP A 207 57.74 2.88 8.18
CA ASP A 207 58.46 2.50 6.93
C ASP A 207 58.61 1.04 6.42
N VAL A 208 58.44 0.85 5.09
CA VAL A 208 59.46 0.38 4.09
C VAL A 208 58.83 0.14 2.68
N PHE A 209 59.68 0.29 1.66
CA PHE A 209 59.52 0.69 0.24
C PHE A 209 59.00 -0.33 -0.83
N LEU A 210 58.49 0.27 -1.93
CA LEU A 210 58.42 -0.08 -3.38
C LEU A 210 58.74 -1.50 -3.93
N GLY A 211 57.91 -1.95 -4.90
CA GLY A 211 58.37 -2.85 -5.99
C GLY A 211 57.31 -3.44 -6.96
N ARG A 212 57.46 -3.13 -8.27
CA ARG A 212 56.91 -3.74 -9.52
C ARG A 212 55.42 -3.49 -9.88
N LYS A 213 55.04 -3.16 -11.12
CA LYS A 213 55.69 -3.18 -12.45
C LYS A 213 55.57 -1.82 -13.14
#